data_AF-A0A1G0YGZ9-F1
#
_entry.id   AF-A0A1G0YGZ9-F1
#
_cell.length_a   1.000
_cell.length_b   1.000
_cell.length_c   1.000
_cell.angle_alpha   90.00
_cell.angle_beta   90.00
_cell.angle_gamma   90.00
#
_symmetry.space_group_name_H-M   'P 1'
#
loop_
_entity.id
_entity.type
_entity.pdbx_description
1 polymer ?
#
loop_
_entity_poly.entity_id
_entity_poly.type
_entity_poly.pdbx_seq_one_letter_code
_entity_poly.pdbx_strand_id
1 'polypeptide(L)'
;MNTDVRRIKCVIPADVGEGTAVDLNLVTAMNIPEELIPAMTPVIVARQSSALLGKVIDDTVSISGNVLSIDEGATGFAAGDIYYIDLMQGTIISATATVRASS
;
A
#
# COMPACT_ATOMS: atom_id res chain seq x y z
N MET A 1 20.96 -8.69 -7.59
CA MET A 1 19.52 -9.02 -7.56
C MET A 1 18.80 -7.75 -8.02
N ASN A 2 17.98 -7.83 -9.06
CA ASN A 2 17.16 -6.70 -9.49
C ASN A 2 15.85 -6.76 -8.70
N THR A 3 15.53 -5.68 -8.00
CA THR A 3 14.20 -5.49 -7.39
C THR A 3 13.33 -4.85 -8.45
N ASP A 4 12.35 -5.60 -8.97
CA ASP A 4 11.32 -5.03 -9.82
C ASP A 4 10.24 -4.41 -8.93
N VAL A 5 9.96 -3.13 -9.15
CA VAL A 5 8.97 -2.37 -8.38
C VAL A 5 7.87 -1.90 -9.31
N ARG A 6 6.62 -2.23 -8.96
CA ARG A 6 5.43 -1.70 -9.62
C ARG A 6 4.62 -0.87 -8.63
N ARG A 7 4.44 0.42 -8.94
CA ARG A 7 3.63 1.33 -8.13
C ARG A 7 2.15 1.27 -8.53
N ILE A 8 1.29 1.15 -7.53
CA ILE A 8 -0.16 1.15 -7.64
C ILE A 8 -0.68 2.43 -6.99
N LYS A 9 -1.70 3.02 -7.62
CA LYS A 9 -2.51 4.09 -7.05
C LYS A 9 -3.89 3.52 -6.73
N CYS A 10 -4.16 3.25 -5.45
CA CYS A 10 -5.47 2.82 -4.98
C CYS A 10 -6.24 4.04 -4.47
N VAL A 11 -7.50 4.20 -4.88
CA VAL A 11 -8.37 5.28 -4.43
C VAL A 11 -9.46 4.66 -3.57
N ILE A 12 -9.61 5.15 -2.35
CA ILE A 12 -10.64 4.66 -1.42
C ILE A 12 -12.02 5.04 -1.95
N PRO A 13 -12.94 4.07 -2.08
CA PRO A 13 -14.26 4.30 -2.64
C PRO A 13 -15.15 5.15 -1.71
N ALA A 14 -16.26 5.66 -2.24
CA ALA A 14 -17.13 6.59 -1.53
C ALA A 14 -17.98 5.93 -0.42
N ASP A 15 -18.18 4.62 -0.50
CA ASP A 15 -18.99 3.80 0.39
C ASP A 15 -18.16 3.02 1.43
N VAL A 16 -16.92 3.46 1.69
CA VAL A 16 -16.08 2.87 2.73
C VAL A 16 -16.69 3.12 4.12
N GLY A 17 -16.89 2.05 4.88
CA GLY A 17 -17.34 2.11 6.28
C GLY A 17 -16.17 2.07 7.26
N GLU A 18 -16.43 2.41 8.51
CA GLU A 18 -15.47 2.20 9.61
C GLU A 18 -15.21 0.69 9.82
N GLY A 19 -13.97 0.34 10.15
CA GLY A 19 -13.50 -1.03 10.38
C GLY A 19 -13.42 -1.89 9.12
N THR A 20 -13.41 -1.29 7.92
CA THR A 20 -13.48 -2.02 6.65
C THR A 20 -12.09 -2.20 6.04
N ALA A 21 -11.84 -3.33 5.39
CA ALA A 21 -10.68 -3.50 4.51
C ALA A 21 -11.04 -3.12 3.07
N VAL A 22 -10.09 -2.55 2.33
CA VAL A 22 -10.27 -2.20 0.91
C VAL A 22 -9.47 -3.14 0.04
N ASP A 23 -10.19 -3.88 -0.80
CA ASP A 23 -9.64 -4.94 -1.64
C ASP A 23 -9.49 -4.51 -3.10
N LEU A 24 -8.36 -4.88 -3.69
CA LEU A 24 -8.04 -4.67 -5.10
C LEU A 24 -7.56 -5.98 -5.73
N ASN A 25 -8.28 -6.48 -6.73
CA ASN A 25 -7.84 -7.63 -7.51
C ASN A 25 -6.71 -7.23 -8.47
N LEU A 26 -5.50 -7.76 -8.23
CA LEU A 26 -4.30 -7.40 -8.98
C LEU A 26 -4.31 -7.91 -10.43
N VAL A 27 -4.98 -9.02 -10.69
CA VAL A 27 -5.10 -9.59 -12.05
C VAL A 27 -6.04 -8.74 -12.89
N THR A 28 -7.26 -8.51 -12.41
CA THR A 28 -8.30 -7.84 -13.21
C THR A 28 -8.18 -6.32 -13.21
N ALA A 29 -7.73 -5.70 -12.11
CA ALA A 29 -7.61 -4.24 -12.03
C ALA A 29 -6.27 -3.72 -12.55
N MET A 30 -5.19 -4.49 -12.41
CA MET A 30 -3.83 -4.04 -12.73
C MET A 30 -3.16 -4.83 -13.86
N ASN A 31 -3.83 -5.86 -14.42
CA ASN A 31 -3.28 -6.77 -15.42
C ASN A 31 -1.93 -7.36 -14.99
N ILE A 32 -1.80 -7.69 -13.70
CA ILE A 32 -0.63 -8.40 -13.19
C ILE A 32 -0.87 -9.90 -13.40
N PRO A 33 0.04 -10.61 -14.10
CA PRO A 33 -0.06 -12.06 -14.26
C PRO A 33 -0.08 -12.76 -12.89
N GLU A 34 -0.99 -13.72 -12.72
CA GLU A 34 -1.21 -14.43 -11.45
C GLU A 34 0.06 -15.12 -10.94
N GLU A 35 0.88 -15.65 -11.86
CA GLU A 35 2.15 -16.31 -11.55
C GLU A 35 3.20 -15.39 -10.92
N LEU A 36 3.06 -14.06 -11.08
CA LEU A 36 3.99 -13.09 -10.53
C LEU A 36 3.60 -12.61 -9.12
N ILE A 37 2.33 -12.77 -8.74
CA ILE A 37 1.78 -12.21 -7.49
C ILE A 37 2.41 -12.84 -6.23
N PRO A 38 2.61 -14.16 -6.12
CA PRO A 38 3.21 -14.77 -4.92
C PRO A 38 4.62 -14.29 -4.59
N ALA A 39 5.35 -13.74 -5.57
CA ALA A 39 6.68 -13.19 -5.39
C ALA A 39 6.68 -11.70 -5.00
N MET A 40 5.50 -11.06 -4.97
CA MET A 40 5.35 -9.64 -4.65
C MET A 40 5.14 -9.42 -3.16
N THR A 41 5.83 -8.43 -2.61
CA THR A 41 5.60 -7.89 -1.27
C THR A 41 5.01 -6.49 -1.39
N PRO A 42 3.81 -6.23 -0.86
CA PRO A 42 3.20 -4.91 -0.90
C PRO A 42 3.76 -4.01 0.21
N VAL A 43 3.98 -2.72 -0.09
CA VAL A 43 4.33 -1.70 0.91
C VAL A 43 3.62 -0.40 0.60
N ILE A 44 2.95 0.18 1.60
CA ILE A 44 2.40 1.53 1.50
C ILE A 44 3.56 2.52 1.58
N VAL A 45 3.74 3.35 0.54
CA VAL A 45 4.83 4.32 0.46
C VAL A 45 4.36 5.77 0.61
N ALA A 46 3.08 6.02 0.35
CA ALA A 46 2.45 7.30 0.64
C ALA A 46 0.94 7.16 0.76
N ARG A 47 0.34 8.04 1.56
CA ARG A 47 -1.10 8.29 1.62
C ARG A 47 -1.32 9.77 1.34
N GLN A 48 -2.16 10.08 0.37
CA GLN A 48 -2.67 11.43 0.15
C GLN A 48 -4.10 11.48 0.66
N SER A 49 -4.32 12.25 1.74
CA SER A 49 -5.67 12.40 2.28
C SER A 49 -6.51 13.35 1.43
N SER A 50 -7.77 13.00 1.19
CA SER A 50 -8.76 13.87 0.55
C SER A 50 -9.08 15.11 1.39
N ALA A 51 -8.95 15.01 2.71
CA ALA A 51 -9.16 16.11 3.65
C ALA A 51 -7.96 17.07 3.78
N LEU A 52 -6.85 16.82 3.07
CA LEU A 52 -5.57 17.56 3.17
C LEU A 52 -4.97 17.63 4.59
N LEU A 53 -5.48 16.83 5.52
CA LEU A 53 -4.88 16.65 6.84
C LEU A 53 -3.73 15.66 6.71
N GLY A 54 -2.57 16.00 7.26
CA GLY A 54 -1.45 15.06 7.36
C GLY A 54 -1.83 13.91 8.28
N LYS A 55 -2.30 12.80 7.70
CA LYS A 55 -2.57 11.57 8.45
C LYS A 55 -1.29 10.76 8.59
N VAL A 56 -1.10 10.18 9.77
CA VAL A 56 -0.09 9.14 9.98
C VAL A 56 -0.52 7.94 9.12
N ILE A 57 0.45 7.29 8.46
CA ILE A 57 0.21 6.00 7.80
C ILE A 57 0.31 4.93 8.89
N ASP A 58 -0.83 4.52 9.42
CA ASP A 58 -0.98 3.42 10.38
C ASP A 58 -1.72 2.21 9.79
N ASP A 59 -2.15 2.32 8.53
CA ASP A 59 -2.79 1.27 7.75
C ASP A 59 -1.80 0.14 7.41
N THR A 60 -2.30 -1.09 7.28
CA THR A 60 -1.50 -2.24 6.84
C THR A 60 -1.91 -2.69 5.44
N VAL A 61 -0.97 -3.32 4.73
CA VAL A 61 -1.24 -3.85 3.40
C VAL A 61 -0.76 -5.30 3.31
N SER A 62 -1.58 -6.14 2.69
CA SER A 62 -1.27 -7.56 2.49
C SER A 62 -1.74 -8.04 1.11
N ILE A 63 -1.20 -9.17 0.65
CA ILE A 63 -1.68 -9.86 -0.54
C ILE A 63 -2.12 -11.26 -0.12
N SER A 64 -3.34 -11.65 -0.48
CA SER A 64 -3.88 -12.99 -0.31
C SER A 64 -4.47 -13.49 -1.62
N GLY A 65 -3.88 -14.55 -2.17
CA GLY A 65 -4.18 -14.98 -3.55
C GLY A 65 -3.90 -13.84 -4.54
N ASN A 66 -4.93 -13.42 -5.26
CA ASN A 66 -4.85 -12.33 -6.26
C ASN A 66 -5.33 -10.97 -5.75
N VAL A 67 -5.62 -10.87 -4.46
CA VAL A 67 -6.21 -9.67 -3.84
C VAL A 67 -5.18 -8.97 -2.99
N LEU A 68 -4.92 -7.71 -3.30
CA LEU A 68 -4.25 -6.76 -2.42
C LEU A 68 -5.32 -6.18 -1.49
N SER A 69 -5.11 -6.31 -0.18
CA SER A 69 -5.98 -5.75 0.84
C SER A 69 -5.26 -4.65 1.60
N ILE A 70 -5.95 -3.52 1.80
CA ILE A 70 -5.52 -2.44 2.68
C ILE A 70 -6.45 -2.49 3.89
N ASP A 71 -5.89 -2.81 5.05
CA ASP A 71 -6.64 -2.81 6.31
C ASP A 71 -6.54 -1.44 6.96
N GLU A 72 -7.68 -0.95 7.42
CA GLU A 72 -7.82 0.35 8.04
C GLU A 72 -7.03 0.45 9.36
N GLY A 73 -6.27 1.53 9.51
CA GLY A 73 -5.63 1.89 10.78
C GLY A 73 -6.60 2.51 11.79
N ALA A 74 -6.05 3.02 12.91
CA ALA A 74 -6.83 3.69 13.94
C ALA A 74 -7.44 5.02 13.47
N THR A 75 -6.88 5.63 12.41
CA THR A 75 -7.34 6.93 11.89
C THR A 75 -8.48 6.86 10.87
N GLY A 76 -8.88 5.65 10.51
CA GLY A 76 -9.95 5.41 9.55
C GLY A 76 -9.59 5.76 8.10
N PHE A 77 -10.30 5.15 7.17
CA PHE A 77 -10.34 5.56 5.78
C PHE A 77 -11.23 6.79 5.62
N ALA A 78 -10.90 7.62 4.63
CA ALA A 78 -11.80 8.66 4.15
C ALA A 78 -12.02 8.46 2.66
N ALA A 79 -13.27 8.62 2.23
CA ALA A 79 -13.62 8.57 0.81
C ALA A 79 -12.70 9.50 0.00
N GLY A 80 -12.14 8.97 -1.10
CA GLY A 80 -11.23 9.70 -1.97
C GLY A 80 -9.79 9.82 -1.47
N ASP A 81 -9.45 9.27 -0.29
CA ASP A 81 -8.05 9.07 0.08
C ASP A 81 -7.34 8.23 -1.00
N ILE A 82 -6.07 8.53 -1.24
CA ILE A 82 -5.26 7.86 -2.26
C ILE A 82 -4.07 7.19 -1.58
N TYR A 83 -3.98 5.87 -1.74
CA TYR A 83 -2.84 5.08 -1.30
C TYR A 83 -1.93 4.78 -2.47
N TYR A 84 -0.65 5.10 -2.29
CA TYR A 84 0.42 4.69 -3.20
C TYR A 84 1.10 3.47 -2.59
N ILE A 85 1.03 2.36 -3.31
CA ILE A 85 1.53 1.07 -2.85
C ILE A 85 2.54 0.57 -3.86
N ASP A 86 3.73 0.20 -3.38
CA ASP A 86 4.73 -0.47 -4.19
C ASP A 86 4.58 -1.98 -4.01
N LEU A 87 4.42 -2.68 -5.13
CA LEU A 87 4.57 -4.13 -5.22
C LEU A 87 6.02 -4.41 -5.61
N MET A 88 6.78 -4.98 -4.68
CA MET A 88 8.20 -5.25 -4.86
C MET A 88 8.43 -6.74 -5.03
N GLN A 89 9.21 -7.12 -6.04
CA GLN A 89 9.73 -8.48 -6.17
C GLN A 89 11.18 -8.57 -5.70
N GLY A 90 11.51 -9.69 -5.07
CA GLY A 90 12.86 -9.96 -4.57
C GLY A 90 13.09 -9.50 -3.13
N THR A 91 14.35 -9.51 -2.70
CA THR A 91 14.72 -9.22 -1.31
C THR A 91 14.67 -7.72 -1.02
N ILE A 92 13.87 -7.32 -0.03
CA ILE A 92 13.91 -5.98 0.54
C ILE A 92 15.10 -5.90 1.49
N ILE A 93 16.05 -5.02 1.19
CA ILE A 93 17.21 -4.78 2.06
C ILE A 93 16.81 -3.73 3.09
N SER A 94 16.77 -4.12 4.36
CA SER A 94 16.65 -3.18 5.48
C SER A 94 18.04 -2.69 5.90
N ALA A 95 18.14 -1.40 6.19
CA ALA A 95 19.34 -0.78 6.74
C ALA A 95 18.95 0.15 7.88
N THR A 96 19.75 0.16 8.95
CA THR A 96 19.55 1.06 10.08
C THR A 96 20.34 2.34 9.83
N ALA A 97 19.65 3.49 9.80
CA ALA A 97 20.30 4.78 9.69
C ALA A 97 21.04 5.15 10.98
N THR A 98 22.09 5.97 10.87
CA THR A 98 22.73 6.62 12.03
C THR A 98 22.21 8.04 12.16
N VAL A 99 21.95 8.48 13.39
CA VAL A 99 21.49 9.85 13.68
C VAL A 99 22.70 10.77 13.78
N ARG A 100 22.70 11.89 13.05
CA ARG A 100 23.68 12.97 13.20
C ARG A 100 23.00 14.19 13.80
N ALA A 101 23.61 14.81 14.81
CA ALA A 101 23.15 16.08 15.34
C ALA A 101 23.28 17.18 14.28
N SER A 102 22.20 17.92 14.04
CA SER A 102 22.20 19.17 13.28
C SER A 102 22.66 20.30 14.20
N SER A 103 23.86 20.83 13.96
CA SER A 103 24.38 22.07 14.53
C SER A 103 24.09 23.26 13.63
#